data_AF-A0A0L0T9F5-F1
#
_entry.id   AF-A0A0L0T9F5-F1
#
_cell.length_a   1.000
_cell.length_b   1.000
_cell.length_c   1.000
_cell.angle_alpha   90.00
_cell.angle_beta   90.00
_cell.angle_gamma   90.00
#
_symmetry.space_group_name_H-M   'P 1'
#
loop_
_entity.id
_entity.type
_entity.pdbx_description
1 polymer ?
#
loop_
_entity_poly.entity_id
_entity_poly.type
_entity_poly.pdbx_seq_one_letter_code
_entity_poly.pdbx_strand_id
1 'polypeptide(L)'
;MLANALSLLAAALTALTATVSAAPANGPGTGPNGYPPADPLVQLQYSTGYYAYPAITGEYPTNTQTCLGLEGINPLIYVNAVRTYPDGRRAYKVRLYSDWACQGNILGDVDFYYDNGKPLNGPDGKPAVPKSLHFIAA
;
A
#
# COMPACT_ATOMS: atom_id res chain seq x y z
N MET A 1 26.35 -35.29 62.97
CA MET A 1 25.40 -34.15 63.06
C MET A 1 26.09 -32.97 62.38
N LEU A 2 25.99 -32.87 61.04
CA LEU A 2 24.98 -32.12 60.28
C LEU A 2 25.04 -30.61 60.54
N ALA A 3 25.98 -29.93 59.88
CA ALA A 3 25.93 -28.49 59.65
C ALA A 3 26.65 -28.18 58.32
N ASN A 4 25.94 -28.37 57.20
CA ASN A 4 26.29 -27.76 55.91
C ASN A 4 25.09 -27.85 54.98
N ALA A 5 24.03 -27.13 55.33
CA ALA A 5 22.83 -27.02 54.52
C ALA A 5 22.34 -25.58 54.62
N LEU A 6 22.90 -24.69 53.80
CA LEU A 6 22.41 -23.34 53.55
C LEU A 6 23.38 -22.68 52.57
N SER A 7 23.06 -22.65 51.27
CA SER A 7 23.49 -21.61 50.29
C SER A 7 23.19 -22.00 48.83
N LEU A 8 22.05 -22.62 48.52
CA LEU A 8 21.62 -22.89 47.14
C LEU A 8 20.14 -22.57 46.96
N LEU A 9 19.70 -21.38 47.38
CA LEU A 9 18.34 -20.93 47.11
C LEU A 9 18.23 -19.39 47.20
N ALA A 10 18.72 -18.68 46.19
CA ALA A 10 18.30 -17.30 45.96
C ALA A 10 18.69 -16.83 44.56
N ALA A 11 17.79 -16.07 43.94
CA ALA A 11 17.97 -15.31 42.71
C ALA A 11 17.87 -16.08 41.38
N ALA A 12 16.81 -16.89 41.26
CA ALA A 12 16.01 -16.85 40.04
C ALA A 12 15.32 -15.48 39.97
N LEU A 13 15.96 -14.49 39.36
CA LEU A 13 15.36 -13.19 39.10
C LEU A 13 15.74 -12.72 37.70
N THR A 14 14.90 -13.14 36.75
CA THR A 14 14.34 -12.27 35.71
C THR A 14 15.15 -11.02 35.35
N ALA A 15 15.96 -11.13 34.31
CA ALA A 15 16.16 -10.03 33.39
C ALA A 15 16.02 -10.61 31.98
N LEU A 16 14.76 -10.70 31.57
CA LEU A 16 14.37 -10.75 30.17
C LEU A 16 15.03 -9.53 29.53
N THR A 17 16.21 -9.69 28.94
CA THR A 17 16.78 -8.67 28.09
C THR A 17 15.83 -8.56 26.92
N ALA A 18 14.94 -7.57 27.00
CA ALA A 18 14.19 -7.08 25.87
C ALA A 18 15.22 -6.85 24.78
N THR A 19 15.26 -7.75 23.80
CA THR A 19 15.72 -7.39 22.48
C THR A 19 14.77 -6.27 22.08
N VAL A 20 15.21 -5.03 22.32
CA VAL A 20 14.73 -3.89 21.56
C VAL A 20 15.06 -4.29 20.14
N SER A 21 14.07 -4.91 19.48
CA SER A 21 14.04 -4.99 18.04
C SER A 21 14.02 -3.52 17.66
N ALA A 22 15.18 -2.99 17.31
CA ALA A 22 15.26 -1.72 16.65
C ALA A 22 14.32 -1.87 15.45
N ALA A 23 13.16 -1.23 15.54
CA ALA A 23 12.28 -1.12 14.38
C ALA A 23 13.19 -0.67 13.23
N PRO A 24 13.14 -1.34 12.07
CA PRO A 24 14.06 -1.06 10.98
C PRO A 24 14.04 0.44 10.72
N ALA A 25 15.23 1.04 10.69
CA ALA A 25 15.42 2.43 10.33
C ALA A 25 14.61 2.71 9.06
N ASN A 26 13.72 3.69 9.17
CA ASN A 26 12.74 4.07 8.17
C ASN A 26 13.33 4.06 6.75
N GLY A 27 12.87 3.12 5.91
CA GLY A 27 12.88 3.26 4.46
C GLY A 27 11.96 4.42 4.02
N PRO A 28 11.97 4.84 2.75
CA PRO A 28 11.75 6.22 2.36
C PRO A 28 10.30 6.70 2.54
N GLY A 29 9.97 7.23 3.72
CA GLY A 29 8.75 7.98 3.99
C GLY A 29 9.02 9.15 4.94
N THR A 30 8.66 10.36 4.54
CA THR A 30 8.77 11.60 5.31
C THR A 30 7.38 12.12 5.69
N GLY A 31 6.47 11.22 6.06
CA GLY A 31 5.28 11.57 6.85
C GLY A 31 5.64 11.71 8.34
N PRO A 32 4.75 12.25 9.21
CA PRO A 32 5.01 12.44 10.64
C PRO A 32 5.51 11.18 11.37
N ASN A 33 5.17 10.01 10.83
CA ASN A 33 5.53 8.68 11.35
C ASN A 33 6.28 7.80 10.32
N GLY A 34 6.72 8.36 9.19
CA GLY A 34 7.33 7.60 8.09
C GLY A 34 6.35 6.83 7.19
N TYR A 35 5.04 6.91 7.45
CA TYR A 35 3.99 6.27 6.65
C TYR A 35 3.34 7.24 5.64
N PRO A 36 2.72 6.73 4.56
CA PRO A 36 1.88 7.52 3.67
C PRO A 36 0.74 8.25 4.43
N PRO A 37 0.29 9.44 3.98
CA PRO A 37 -0.84 10.14 4.57
C PRO A 37 -2.15 9.34 4.47
N ALA A 38 -3.08 9.55 5.40
CA ALA A 38 -4.40 8.92 5.39
C ALA A 38 -5.22 9.19 4.11
N ASP A 39 -6.30 8.42 3.99
CA ASP A 39 -7.37 8.62 3.02
C ASP A 39 -6.89 8.69 1.55
N PRO A 40 -6.28 7.61 1.02
CA PRO A 40 -5.83 7.58 -0.36
C PRO A 40 -7.00 7.75 -1.34
N LEU A 41 -6.70 8.44 -2.45
CA LEU A 41 -7.62 8.73 -3.55
C LEU A 41 -6.88 8.58 -4.86
N VAL A 42 -7.54 7.96 -5.84
CA VAL A 42 -7.08 7.92 -7.24
C VAL A 42 -8.14 8.51 -8.15
N GLN A 43 -7.73 9.36 -9.09
CA GLN A 43 -8.57 9.78 -10.20
C GLN A 43 -8.29 8.87 -11.39
N LEU A 44 -9.34 8.30 -11.96
CA LEU A 44 -9.30 7.46 -13.15
C LEU A 44 -10.12 8.09 -14.26
N GLN A 45 -9.63 8.04 -15.49
CA GLN A 45 -10.42 8.32 -16.68
C GLN A 45 -10.41 7.11 -17.61
N TYR A 46 -11.59 6.73 -18.08
CA TYR A 46 -11.78 5.66 -19.05
C TYR A 46 -11.77 6.21 -20.47
N SER A 47 -11.48 5.36 -21.45
CA SER A 47 -11.50 5.71 -22.88
C SER A 47 -12.86 6.23 -23.38
N THR A 48 -13.94 5.94 -22.66
CA THR A 48 -15.29 6.48 -22.91
C THR A 48 -15.46 7.94 -22.48
N GLY A 49 -14.49 8.51 -21.79
CA GLY A 49 -14.54 9.85 -21.19
C GLY A 49 -15.12 9.89 -19.77
N TYR A 50 -15.62 8.76 -19.25
CA TYR A 50 -16.10 8.67 -17.88
C TYR A 50 -14.95 8.80 -16.86
N TYR A 51 -15.24 9.38 -15.69
CA TYR A 51 -14.31 9.51 -14.58
C TYR A 51 -14.77 8.72 -13.37
N ALA A 52 -13.83 8.07 -12.69
CA ALA A 52 -14.05 7.49 -11.38
C ALA A 52 -13.06 8.05 -10.35
N TYR A 53 -13.50 8.11 -9.09
CA TYR A 53 -12.69 8.60 -7.97
C TYR A 53 -12.66 7.59 -6.81
N PRO A 54 -12.09 6.38 -7.00
CA PRO A 54 -11.97 5.41 -5.92
C PRO A 54 -11.15 5.98 -4.75
N ALA A 55 -11.70 5.85 -3.55
CA ALA A 55 -11.09 6.31 -2.30
C ALA A 55 -11.34 5.31 -1.18
N ILE A 56 -10.42 5.26 -0.22
CA ILE A 56 -10.58 4.48 1.02
C ILE A 56 -10.38 5.44 2.18
N THR A 57 -11.31 5.44 3.13
CA THR A 57 -11.14 6.17 4.38
C THR A 57 -10.30 5.35 5.35
N GLY A 58 -9.36 6.00 6.03
CA GLY A 58 -8.55 5.42 7.09
C GLY A 58 -7.04 5.56 6.88
N GLU A 59 -6.33 5.05 7.88
CA GLU A 59 -4.88 5.15 8.00
C GLU A 59 -4.15 3.98 7.33
N TYR A 60 -2.86 4.19 7.07
CA TYR A 60 -1.95 3.10 6.74
C TYR A 60 -1.72 2.21 7.99
N PRO A 61 -1.61 0.87 7.85
CA PRO A 61 -1.66 0.07 6.63
C PRO A 61 -3.08 -0.38 6.22
N THR A 62 -4.10 -0.13 7.04
CA THR A 62 -5.47 -0.60 6.81
C THR A 62 -6.01 -0.19 5.44
N ASN A 63 -5.72 1.04 5.00
CA ASN A 63 -6.14 1.54 3.69
C ASN A 63 -5.46 0.84 2.50
N THR A 64 -4.30 0.23 2.67
CA THR A 64 -3.60 -0.55 1.61
C THR A 64 -4.06 -2.00 1.52
N GLN A 65 -4.84 -2.48 2.50
CA GLN A 65 -5.35 -3.85 2.53
C GLN A 65 -6.73 -3.99 1.86
N THR A 66 -7.40 -2.87 1.59
CA THR A 66 -8.75 -2.89 1.04
C THR A 66 -8.71 -2.92 -0.49
N CYS A 67 -9.45 -3.85 -1.07
CA CYS A 67 -9.64 -3.95 -2.51
C CYS A 67 -10.91 -3.20 -2.94
N LEU A 68 -10.82 -2.44 -4.03
CA LEU A 68 -11.93 -1.72 -4.63
C LEU A 68 -12.28 -2.34 -5.99
N GLY A 69 -13.57 -2.55 -6.24
CA GLY A 69 -14.08 -2.91 -7.56
C GLY A 69 -14.11 -1.71 -8.49
N LEU A 70 -13.88 -1.95 -9.79
CA LEU A 70 -14.00 -1.00 -10.88
C LEU A 70 -14.97 -1.54 -11.92
N GLU A 71 -15.52 -0.70 -12.80
CA GLU A 71 -16.49 -1.15 -13.82
C GLU A 71 -15.97 -2.30 -14.70
N GLY A 72 -14.66 -2.32 -15.01
CA GLY A 72 -14.02 -3.49 -15.59
C GLY A 72 -14.31 -3.78 -17.06
N ILE A 73 -14.83 -2.79 -17.80
CA ILE A 73 -15.22 -2.95 -19.20
C ILE A 73 -14.47 -2.03 -20.18
N ASN A 74 -13.95 -0.90 -19.70
CA ASN A 74 -13.30 0.11 -20.54
C ASN A 74 -11.82 0.27 -20.19
N PRO A 75 -10.93 0.48 -21.18
CA PRO A 75 -9.54 0.81 -20.93
C PRO A 75 -9.38 2.13 -20.16
N LEU A 76 -8.34 2.18 -19.31
CA LEU A 76 -7.92 3.42 -18.66
C LEU A 76 -7.03 4.26 -19.58
N ILE A 77 -7.27 5.57 -19.64
CA ILE A 77 -6.47 6.54 -20.39
C ILE A 77 -5.79 7.58 -19.49
N TYR A 78 -6.19 7.63 -18.22
CA TYR A 78 -5.61 8.51 -17.20
C TYR A 78 -5.67 7.84 -15.83
N VAL A 79 -4.59 7.95 -15.08
CA VAL A 79 -4.49 7.54 -13.68
C VAL A 79 -3.74 8.61 -12.90
N ASN A 80 -4.23 8.99 -11.73
CA ASN A 80 -3.56 9.95 -10.86
C ASN A 80 -3.86 9.66 -9.38
N ALA A 81 -2.91 9.06 -8.67
CA ALA A 81 -2.96 8.88 -7.23
C ALA A 81 -2.65 10.22 -6.53
N VAL A 82 -3.67 10.86 -5.96
CA VAL A 82 -3.67 12.30 -5.66
C VAL A 82 -2.85 12.64 -4.42
N ARG A 83 -2.77 11.74 -3.44
CA ARG A 83 -2.10 12.01 -2.16
C ARG A 83 -0.58 12.08 -2.30
N THR A 84 0.00 13.10 -1.72
CA THR A 84 1.46 13.34 -1.69
C THR A 84 1.96 13.46 -0.26
N TYR A 85 3.23 13.11 -0.05
CA TYR A 85 3.97 13.49 1.15
C TYR A 85 4.13 15.02 1.22
N PRO A 86 4.51 15.58 2.40
CA PRO A 86 4.77 17.02 2.55
C PRO A 86 5.87 17.55 1.62
N ASP A 87 6.78 16.69 1.18
CA ASP A 87 7.86 16.99 0.21
C ASP A 87 7.39 17.02 -1.26
N GLY A 88 6.09 16.80 -1.51
CA GLY A 88 5.48 16.79 -2.84
C GLY A 88 5.61 15.47 -3.60
N ARG A 89 6.32 14.46 -3.08
CA ARG A 89 6.38 13.14 -3.71
C ARG A 89 5.03 12.45 -3.59
N ARG A 90 4.63 11.67 -4.61
CA ARG A 90 3.42 10.83 -4.54
C ARG A 90 3.56 9.83 -3.38
N ALA A 91 2.50 9.71 -2.59
CA ALA A 91 2.50 8.83 -1.43
C ALA A 91 1.97 7.42 -1.76
N TYR A 92 1.21 7.31 -2.85
CA TYR A 92 0.56 6.07 -3.25
C TYR A 92 0.72 5.78 -4.74
N LYS A 93 0.76 4.48 -5.05
CA LYS A 93 0.42 3.90 -6.35
C LYS A 93 -0.89 3.14 -6.22
N VAL A 94 -1.53 2.87 -7.34
CA VAL A 94 -2.58 1.84 -7.44
C VAL A 94 -2.03 0.62 -8.15
N ARG A 95 -2.23 -0.55 -7.56
CA ARG A 95 -2.03 -1.82 -8.26
C ARG A 95 -3.34 -2.21 -8.93
N LEU A 96 -3.28 -2.39 -10.24
CA LEU A 96 -4.42 -2.70 -11.08
C LEU A 96 -4.48 -4.20 -11.37
N TYR A 97 -5.68 -4.77 -11.32
CA TYR A 97 -5.90 -6.20 -11.49
C TYR A 97 -6.88 -6.48 -12.64
N SER A 98 -6.58 -7.54 -13.41
CA SER A 98 -7.44 -7.98 -14.52
C SER A 98 -8.76 -8.58 -14.07
N ASP A 99 -8.87 -8.99 -12.81
CA ASP A 99 -10.09 -9.58 -12.27
C ASP A 99 -10.58 -8.89 -10.98
N TRP A 100 -11.78 -9.27 -10.54
CA TRP A 100 -12.39 -8.75 -9.33
C TRP A 100 -11.63 -9.15 -8.06
N ALA A 101 -11.92 -8.49 -6.95
CA ALA A 101 -11.36 -8.81 -5.63
C ALA A 101 -9.81 -8.84 -5.57
N CYS A 102 -9.15 -8.05 -6.43
CA CYS A 102 -7.69 -7.93 -6.50
C CYS A 102 -7.00 -9.25 -6.82
N GLN A 103 -7.60 -10.00 -7.75
CA GLN A 103 -7.14 -11.30 -8.24
C GLN A 103 -6.72 -11.24 -9.71
N GLY A 104 -6.14 -12.35 -10.20
CA GLY A 104 -5.73 -12.48 -11.58
C GLY A 104 -4.39 -11.78 -11.88
N ASN A 105 -4.23 -11.37 -13.14
CA ASN A 105 -2.99 -10.75 -13.60
C ASN A 105 -2.89 -9.31 -13.09
N ILE A 106 -1.68 -8.94 -12.65
CA ILE A 106 -1.35 -7.55 -12.35
C ILE A 106 -1.17 -6.82 -13.68
N LEU A 107 -1.96 -5.77 -13.88
CA LEU A 107 -1.91 -4.91 -15.06
C LEU A 107 -0.91 -3.76 -14.90
N GLY A 108 -0.47 -3.48 -13.67
CA GLY A 108 0.58 -2.52 -13.38
C GLY A 108 0.42 -1.84 -12.02
N ASP A 109 1.52 -1.27 -11.55
CA ASP A 109 1.56 -0.38 -10.40
C ASP A 109 1.72 1.04 -10.92
N VAL A 110 0.69 1.87 -10.75
CA VAL A 110 0.60 3.18 -11.41
C VAL A 110 0.29 4.25 -10.38
N ASP A 111 1.15 5.27 -10.28
CA ASP A 111 0.88 6.47 -9.50
C ASP A 111 0.38 7.62 -10.40
N PHE A 112 0.87 7.68 -11.63
CA PHE A 112 0.44 8.60 -12.67
C PHE A 112 0.55 7.96 -14.05
N TYR A 113 -0.46 8.19 -14.89
CA TYR A 113 -0.40 7.87 -16.31
C TYR A 113 -1.21 8.88 -17.11
N TYR A 114 -0.62 9.38 -18.19
CA TYR A 114 -1.30 10.11 -19.25
C TYR A 114 -0.42 10.09 -20.52
N ASP A 115 -0.98 9.65 -21.65
CA ASP A 115 -0.31 9.72 -22.95
C ASP A 115 -1.30 10.21 -24.03
N ASN A 116 -1.72 11.47 -23.92
CA ASN A 116 -2.57 12.14 -24.92
C ASN A 116 -3.83 11.34 -25.30
N GLY A 117 -4.49 10.75 -24.30
CA GLY A 117 -5.72 9.96 -24.48
C GLY A 117 -5.51 8.52 -24.95
N LYS A 118 -4.26 8.06 -25.13
CA LYS A 118 -3.99 6.65 -25.39
C LYS A 118 -4.26 5.79 -24.15
N PRO A 119 -4.66 4.52 -24.33
CA PRO A 119 -4.81 3.60 -23.22
C PRO A 119 -3.48 3.29 -22.53
N LEU A 120 -3.53 3.23 -21.20
CA LEU A 120 -2.53 2.55 -20.40
C LEU A 120 -2.45 1.10 -20.90
N ASN A 121 -1.25 0.64 -21.24
CA ASN A 121 -1.05 -0.75 -21.63
C ASN A 121 -0.54 -1.57 -20.44
N GLY A 122 -1.07 -2.78 -20.31
CA GLY A 122 -0.59 -3.76 -19.35
C GLY A 122 0.73 -4.40 -19.78
N PRO A 123 1.29 -5.34 -18.99
CA PRO A 123 2.57 -5.99 -19.27
C PRO A 123 2.56 -6.84 -20.56
N ASP A 124 1.37 -7.25 -21.02
CA ASP A 124 1.18 -7.97 -22.29
C ASP A 124 1.10 -7.05 -23.51
N GLY A 125 1.28 -5.74 -23.32
CA GLY A 125 1.22 -4.73 -24.36
C GLY A 125 -0.20 -4.36 -24.81
N LYS A 126 -1.25 -4.92 -24.18
CA LYS A 126 -2.65 -4.61 -24.53
C LYS A 126 -3.21 -3.51 -23.63
N PRO A 127 -4.25 -2.78 -24.07
CA PRO A 127 -4.94 -1.82 -23.22
C PRO A 127 -5.40 -2.44 -21.90
N ALA A 128 -5.04 -1.80 -20.79
CA ALA A 128 -5.37 -2.23 -19.44
C ALA A 128 -6.85 -1.95 -19.17
N VAL A 129 -7.62 -3.02 -18.96
CA VAL A 129 -9.03 -2.99 -18.54
C VAL A 129 -9.13 -3.57 -17.12
N PRO A 130 -8.83 -2.79 -16.07
CA PRO A 130 -8.81 -3.29 -14.71
C PRO A 130 -10.23 -3.43 -14.15
N LYS A 131 -10.48 -4.53 -13.44
CA LYS A 131 -11.74 -4.78 -12.73
C LYS A 131 -11.65 -4.51 -11.23
N SER A 132 -10.44 -4.43 -10.70
CA SER A 132 -10.24 -4.03 -9.32
C SER A 132 -8.88 -3.37 -9.12
N LEU A 133 -8.74 -2.69 -7.99
CA LEU A 133 -7.50 -2.06 -7.56
C LEU A 133 -7.34 -2.14 -6.04
N HIS A 134 -6.10 -1.99 -5.58
CA HIS A 134 -5.84 -1.51 -4.23
C HIS A 134 -4.77 -0.42 -4.26
N PHE A 135 -4.64 0.32 -3.16
CA PHE A 135 -3.56 1.27 -2.99
C PHE A 135 -2.34 0.58 -2.38
N ILE A 136 -1.16 0.96 -2.83
CA ILE A 136 0.12 0.56 -2.24
C ILE A 136 0.97 1.81 -1.98
N ALA A 137 1.86 1.75 -1.01
CA ALA A 137 2.84 2.82 -0.78
C ALA A 137 3.73 2.99 -2.02
N ALA A 138 4.02 4.25 -2.39
CA ALA A 138 4.81 4.60 -3.57
C ALA A 138 6.31 4.34 -3.38
#